data_AF-A0A2K9NJL3-F1
#
_entry.id   AF-A0A2K9NJL3-F1
#
_cell.length_a   1.000
_cell.length_b   1.000
_cell.length_c   1.000
_cell.angle_alpha   90.00
_cell.angle_beta   90.00
_cell.angle_gamma   90.00
#
_symmetry.space_group_name_H-M   'P 1'
#
loop_
_entity.id
_entity.type
_entity.pdbx_description
1 polymer ?
#
loop_
_entity_poly.entity_id
_entity_poly.type
_entity_poly.pdbx_seq_one_letter_code
_entity_poly.pdbx_strand_id
1 'polypeptide(L)'
;MRIEIGLAVLAALTTATAAKADPCKAIPDRGPMPSYLHRGAHFSGPVVYVGDGDSLCVAVGQGPANWVEIRLEDFYAPELHSPTGPAAKAALEKVAMGRNAECVANRQSYDRVVATCRIGGRSIGDLLKAGGSIEGGNGYGQGKQ
;
A
#
# COMPACT_ATOMS: atom_id res chain seq x y z
N MET A 1 13.22 -30.53 -59.31
CA MET A 1 13.65 -29.35 -58.52
C MET A 1 12.84 -29.38 -57.22
N ARG A 2 13.46 -29.78 -56.10
CA ARG A 2 12.80 -29.90 -54.78
C ARG A 2 13.13 -28.63 -53.99
N ILE A 3 12.12 -27.91 -53.53
CA ILE A 3 12.28 -26.74 -52.67
C ILE A 3 12.00 -27.21 -51.24
N GLU A 4 13.06 -27.32 -50.45
CA GLU A 4 12.99 -27.61 -49.02
C GLU A 4 12.57 -26.33 -48.29
N ILE A 5 11.37 -26.32 -47.69
CA ILE A 5 10.89 -25.20 -46.87
C ILE A 5 11.36 -25.46 -45.44
N GLY A 6 12.45 -24.81 -45.05
CA GLY A 6 12.93 -24.79 -43.68
C GLY A 6 11.98 -24.03 -42.76
N LEU A 7 11.36 -24.73 -41.80
CA LEU A 7 10.48 -24.15 -40.79
C LEU A 7 11.33 -23.55 -39.66
N ALA A 8 11.54 -22.22 -39.68
CA ALA A 8 12.20 -21.50 -38.60
C ALA A 8 11.21 -21.27 -37.44
N VAL A 9 11.41 -21.96 -36.31
CA VAL A 9 10.65 -21.74 -35.08
C VAL A 9 11.26 -20.55 -34.33
N LEU A 10 10.57 -19.41 -34.34
CA LEU A 10 10.87 -18.27 -33.47
C LEU A 10 10.35 -18.59 -32.06
N ALA A 11 11.25 -18.89 -31.12
CA ALA A 11 10.91 -19.00 -29.71
C ALA A 11 10.80 -17.59 -29.09
N ALA A 12 9.58 -17.11 -28.87
CA ALA A 12 9.31 -15.88 -28.13
C ALA A 12 9.49 -16.15 -26.63
N LEU A 13 10.57 -15.64 -26.04
CA LEU A 13 10.81 -15.65 -24.59
C LEU A 13 9.89 -14.62 -23.92
N THR A 14 8.74 -15.06 -23.42
CA THR A 14 7.91 -14.22 -22.55
C THR A 14 8.52 -14.21 -21.15
N THR A 15 9.20 -13.13 -20.78
CA THR A 15 9.60 -12.90 -19.39
C THR A 15 8.36 -12.50 -18.59
N ALA A 16 7.80 -13.46 -17.84
CA ALA A 16 6.79 -13.17 -16.83
C ALA A 16 7.44 -12.29 -15.77
N THR A 17 7.12 -10.98 -15.79
CA THR A 17 7.48 -10.07 -14.71
C THR A 17 6.70 -10.52 -13.48
N ALA A 18 7.41 -10.96 -12.44
CA ALA A 18 6.77 -11.26 -11.17
C ALA A 18 6.00 -10.01 -10.72
N ALA A 19 4.68 -10.15 -10.58
CA ALA A 19 3.88 -9.13 -9.93
C ALA A 19 4.52 -8.89 -8.56
N LYS A 20 5.02 -7.67 -8.34
CA LYS A 20 5.75 -7.33 -7.12
C LYS A 20 4.73 -7.32 -5.99
N ALA A 21 4.61 -8.45 -5.28
CA ALA A 21 3.78 -8.57 -4.09
C ALA A 21 4.12 -7.44 -3.10
N ASP A 22 3.17 -7.06 -2.24
CA ASP A 22 3.49 -6.18 -1.13
C ASP A 22 4.68 -6.78 -0.35
N PRO A 23 5.64 -5.95 0.10
CA PRO A 23 6.78 -6.44 0.85
C PRO A 23 6.50 -6.55 2.35
N CYS A 24 5.25 -6.45 2.78
CA CYS A 24 4.85 -6.16 4.15
C CYS A 24 4.27 -7.41 4.79
N LYS A 25 5.06 -8.06 5.64
CA LYS A 25 4.78 -9.43 6.11
C LYS A 25 4.58 -9.52 7.61
N ALA A 26 4.31 -8.39 8.28
CA ALA A 26 3.95 -8.39 9.69
C ALA A 26 2.56 -8.98 9.95
N ILE A 27 1.62 -8.76 9.03
CA ILE A 27 0.35 -9.49 9.00
C ILE A 27 0.49 -10.53 7.89
N PRO A 28 0.43 -11.83 8.17
CA PRO A 28 0.58 -12.84 7.14
C PRO A 28 -0.58 -12.80 6.13
N ASP A 29 -0.31 -13.16 4.87
CA ASP A 29 -1.32 -13.28 3.83
C ASP A 29 -2.47 -14.22 4.28
N ARG A 30 -3.70 -13.68 4.38
CA ARG A 30 -4.89 -14.38 4.91
C ARG A 30 -4.72 -14.93 6.34
N GLY A 31 -3.73 -14.43 7.09
CA GLY A 31 -3.45 -14.80 8.47
C GLY A 31 -4.12 -13.88 9.48
N PRO A 32 -4.01 -14.20 10.77
CA PRO A 32 -4.52 -13.33 11.83
C PRO A 32 -3.63 -12.09 11.98
N MET A 33 -4.26 -10.95 12.25
CA MET A 33 -3.53 -9.75 12.69
C MET A 33 -2.80 -10.03 14.01
N PRO A 34 -1.50 -9.69 14.14
CA PRO A 34 -0.76 -9.85 15.38
C PRO A 34 -1.43 -9.16 16.57
N SER A 35 -1.29 -9.75 17.77
CA SER A 35 -1.93 -9.24 19.00
C SER A 35 -1.48 -7.83 19.40
N TYR A 36 -0.29 -7.40 18.99
CA TYR A 36 0.20 -6.05 19.24
C TYR A 36 -0.49 -4.98 18.38
N LEU A 37 -1.27 -5.36 17.35
CA LEU A 37 -2.09 -4.47 16.52
C LEU A 37 -3.58 -4.52 16.89
N HIS A 38 -3.91 -4.86 18.14
CA HIS A 38 -5.29 -4.80 18.62
C HIS A 38 -5.87 -3.38 18.46
N ARG A 39 -7.21 -3.26 18.43
CA ARG A 39 -7.90 -1.97 18.33
C ARG A 39 -7.42 -0.99 19.41
N GLY A 40 -7.01 0.20 18.99
CA GLY A 40 -6.44 1.23 19.86
C GLY A 40 -4.94 1.10 20.11
N ALA A 41 -4.28 0.05 19.63
CA ALA A 41 -2.85 -0.11 19.79
C ALA A 41 -2.08 0.98 19.03
N HIS A 42 -1.07 1.54 19.69
CA HIS A 42 -0.16 2.50 19.10
C HIS A 42 1.08 1.78 18.55
N PHE A 43 1.49 2.14 17.35
CA PHE A 43 2.73 1.67 16.74
C PHE A 43 3.32 2.77 15.87
N SER A 44 4.63 2.75 15.67
CA SER A 44 5.31 3.80 14.91
C SER A 44 6.59 3.29 14.26
N GLY A 45 7.05 4.02 13.27
CA GLY A 45 8.28 3.73 12.56
C GLY A 45 8.37 4.48 11.23
N PRO A 46 9.49 4.36 10.51
CA PRO A 46 9.61 4.93 9.18
C PRO A 46 8.67 4.24 8.20
N VAL A 47 8.10 5.02 7.28
CA VAL A 47 7.40 4.47 6.12
C VAL A 47 8.44 3.94 5.13
N VAL A 48 8.39 2.65 4.86
CA VAL A 48 9.39 1.93 4.03
C VAL A 48 8.86 1.49 2.67
N TYR A 49 7.54 1.53 2.48
CA TYR A 49 6.89 1.18 1.23
C TYR A 49 5.56 1.92 1.08
N VAL A 50 5.19 2.21 -0.16
CA VAL A 50 3.88 2.76 -0.53
C VAL A 50 3.30 1.89 -1.64
N GLY A 51 2.16 1.27 -1.37
CA GLY A 51 1.45 0.38 -2.30
C GLY A 51 0.69 1.19 -3.35
N ASP A 52 -0.20 2.06 -2.88
CA ASP A 52 -1.06 2.94 -3.68
C ASP A 52 -1.25 4.30 -2.98
N GLY A 53 -2.34 5.03 -3.23
CA GLY A 53 -2.56 6.36 -2.66
C GLY A 53 -3.09 6.39 -1.22
N ASP A 54 -3.52 5.25 -0.65
CA ASP A 54 -3.99 5.14 0.74
C ASP A 54 -3.39 3.94 1.50
N SER A 55 -2.49 3.18 0.86
CA SER A 55 -1.84 2.00 1.43
C SER A 55 -0.31 2.16 1.52
N LEU A 56 0.24 1.94 2.72
CA LEU A 56 1.66 2.11 3.02
C LEU A 56 2.14 1.09 4.05
N CYS A 57 3.46 0.96 4.22
CA CYS A 57 4.03 0.10 5.25
C CYS A 57 4.95 0.85 6.20
N VAL A 58 4.73 0.61 7.49
CA VAL A 58 5.53 1.15 8.59
C VAL A 58 6.43 0.06 9.15
N ALA A 59 7.73 0.34 9.24
CA ALA A 59 8.68 -0.58 9.85
C ALA A 59 8.69 -0.42 11.38
N VAL A 60 8.11 -1.38 12.09
CA VAL A 60 8.15 -1.47 13.56
C VAL A 60 9.38 -2.27 14.06
N GLY A 61 10.21 -2.73 13.12
CA GLY A 61 11.40 -3.54 13.35
C GLY A 61 12.14 -3.82 12.05
N GLN A 62 13.14 -4.69 12.10
CA GLN A 62 13.99 -5.00 10.94
C GLN A 62 13.31 -6.00 9.99
N GLY A 63 13.33 -5.66 8.70
CA GLY A 63 12.90 -6.53 7.61
C GLY A 63 11.37 -6.71 7.42
N PRO A 64 10.95 -7.35 6.31
CA PRO A 64 9.56 -7.51 5.90
C PRO A 64 8.60 -8.05 6.96
N ALA A 65 9.04 -8.99 7.80
CA ALA A 65 8.23 -9.57 8.88
C ALA A 65 7.84 -8.55 9.97
N ASN A 66 8.46 -7.37 9.97
CA ASN A 66 8.18 -6.27 10.88
C ASN A 66 7.68 -5.02 10.13
N TRP A 67 7.25 -5.17 8.88
CA TRP A 67 6.64 -4.11 8.10
C TRP A 67 5.13 -4.30 8.11
N VAL A 68 4.45 -3.43 8.86
CA VAL A 68 2.99 -3.46 9.02
C VAL A 68 2.38 -2.79 7.81
N GLU A 69 1.60 -3.54 7.02
CA GLU A 69 0.79 -2.97 5.95
C GLU A 69 -0.43 -2.27 6.53
N ILE A 70 -0.60 -1.01 6.13
CA ILE A 70 -1.62 -0.13 6.63
C ILE A 70 -2.47 0.34 5.46
N ARG A 71 -3.78 0.28 5.62
CA ARG A 71 -4.72 1.09 4.86
C ARG A 71 -5.14 2.30 5.70
N LEU A 72 -4.93 3.50 5.17
CA LEU A 72 -5.33 4.73 5.85
C LEU A 72 -6.84 4.74 6.06
N GLU A 73 -7.24 5.13 7.27
CA GLU A 73 -8.64 5.21 7.66
C GLU A 73 -9.33 6.50 7.20
N ASP A 74 -8.57 7.59 7.10
CA ASP A 74 -9.07 8.96 6.94
C ASP A 74 -8.84 9.54 5.52
N PHE A 75 -8.49 8.68 4.56
CA PHE A 75 -8.30 9.06 3.16
C PHE A 75 -8.55 7.87 2.22
N TYR A 76 -9.35 8.09 1.17
CA TYR A 76 -9.77 7.04 0.24
C TYR A 76 -9.27 7.33 -1.18
N ALA A 77 -8.04 6.93 -1.47
CA ALA A 77 -7.39 7.19 -2.74
C ALA A 77 -7.93 6.32 -3.89
N PRO A 78 -7.97 6.82 -5.14
CA PRO A 78 -8.24 5.99 -6.31
C PRO A 78 -7.32 4.76 -6.35
N GLU A 79 -7.89 3.61 -6.75
CA GLU A 79 -7.14 2.35 -6.89
C GLU A 79 -5.93 2.54 -7.83
N LEU A 80 -4.82 1.85 -7.55
CA LEU A 80 -3.56 2.02 -8.29
C LEU A 80 -3.72 1.86 -9.81
N HIS A 81 -4.59 0.96 -10.25
CA HIS A 81 -4.85 0.67 -11.66
C HIS A 81 -5.82 1.65 -12.32
N SER A 82 -6.39 2.60 -11.58
CA SER A 82 -7.25 3.65 -12.13
C SER A 82 -6.41 4.73 -12.84
N PRO A 83 -7.01 5.56 -13.73
CA PRO A 83 -6.28 6.62 -14.43
C PRO A 83 -5.55 7.61 -13.51
N THR A 84 -6.05 7.82 -12.30
CA THR A 84 -5.50 8.76 -11.31
C THR A 84 -4.76 8.09 -10.15
N GLY A 85 -4.77 6.75 -10.08
CA GLY A 85 -4.10 5.97 -9.04
C GLY A 85 -2.60 6.25 -8.92
N PRO A 86 -1.82 6.29 -10.02
CA PRO A 86 -0.39 6.61 -9.97
C PRO A 86 -0.09 7.99 -9.38
N ALA A 87 -0.93 8.99 -9.66
CA ALA A 87 -0.77 10.34 -9.10
C ALA A 87 -1.07 10.36 -7.60
N ALA A 88 -2.10 9.63 -7.15
CA ALA A 88 -2.42 9.49 -5.73
C ALA A 88 -1.30 8.77 -4.96
N LYS A 89 -0.73 7.71 -5.53
CA LYS A 89 0.46 7.02 -4.99
C LYS A 89 1.63 7.99 -4.83
N ALA A 90 1.96 8.74 -5.87
CA ALA A 90 3.07 9.69 -5.84
C ALA A 90 2.85 10.79 -4.77
N ALA A 91 1.61 11.22 -4.54
CA ALA A 91 1.27 12.13 -3.47
C ALA A 91 1.56 11.53 -2.08
N LEU A 92 1.18 10.26 -1.85
CA LEU A 92 1.48 9.57 -0.60
C LEU A 92 2.98 9.33 -0.40
N GLU A 93 3.70 8.95 -1.45
CA GLU A 93 5.17 8.82 -1.40
C GLU A 93 5.83 10.14 -0.98
N LYS A 94 5.43 11.26 -1.62
CA LYS A 94 5.94 12.59 -1.28
C LYS A 94 5.65 12.99 0.17
N VAL A 95 4.47 12.64 0.68
CA VAL A 95 4.05 13.01 2.03
C VAL A 95 4.68 12.10 3.09
N ALA A 96 4.87 10.81 2.83
CA ALA A 96 5.09 9.83 3.89
C ALA A 96 6.42 9.07 3.78
N MET A 97 6.92 8.79 2.57
CA MET A 97 8.06 7.89 2.37
C MET A 97 9.29 8.33 3.20
N GLY A 98 9.88 7.38 3.93
CA GLY A 98 11.05 7.59 4.79
C GLY A 98 10.80 8.38 6.07
N ARG A 99 9.61 8.95 6.27
CA ARG A 99 9.27 9.73 7.47
C ARG A 99 8.71 8.81 8.55
N ASN A 100 8.92 9.18 9.81
CA ASN A 100 8.33 8.46 10.94
C ASN A 100 6.83 8.72 11.02
N ALA A 101 6.03 7.66 10.91
CA ALA A 101 4.59 7.70 11.08
C ALA A 101 4.20 7.14 12.46
N GLU A 102 3.26 7.80 13.12
CA GLU A 102 2.65 7.37 14.37
C GLU A 102 1.21 6.94 14.07
N CYS A 103 0.89 5.67 14.32
CA CYS A 103 -0.36 5.06 13.90
C CYS A 103 -1.14 4.50 15.09
N VAL A 104 -2.46 4.56 14.98
CA VAL A 104 -3.40 3.93 15.92
C VAL A 104 -4.20 2.89 15.15
N ALA A 105 -4.02 1.62 15.53
CA ALA A 105 -4.70 0.49 14.89
C ALA A 105 -6.21 0.52 15.16
N ASN A 106 -7.03 0.20 14.17
CA ASN A 106 -8.47 0.02 14.34
C ASN A 106 -8.89 -1.43 14.15
N ARG A 107 -8.91 -1.90 12.90
CA ARG A 107 -9.44 -3.22 12.52
C ARG A 107 -8.57 -3.86 11.47
N GLN A 108 -8.61 -5.18 11.39
CA GLN A 108 -8.01 -5.92 10.28
C GLN A 108 -8.86 -5.75 9.01
N SER A 109 -8.19 -5.67 7.86
CA SER A 109 -8.76 -5.76 6.52
C SER A 109 -7.84 -6.65 5.67
N TYR A 110 -8.23 -7.91 5.51
CA TYR A 110 -7.40 -8.94 4.87
C TYR A 110 -6.03 -9.06 5.59
N ASP A 111 -4.93 -8.89 4.86
CA ASP A 111 -3.53 -8.86 5.29
C ASP A 111 -3.04 -7.47 5.73
N ARG A 112 -3.97 -6.56 6.01
CA ARG A 112 -3.69 -5.16 6.36
C ARG A 112 -4.36 -4.77 7.66
N VAL A 113 -3.82 -3.76 8.34
CA VAL A 113 -4.55 -3.04 9.39
C VAL A 113 -5.11 -1.74 8.83
N VAL A 114 -6.37 -1.43 9.13
CA VAL A 114 -6.92 -0.09 8.94
C VAL A 114 -6.51 0.75 10.14
N ALA A 115 -5.84 1.89 9.90
CA ALA A 115 -5.32 2.74 10.96
C ALA A 115 -5.35 4.22 10.57
N THR A 116 -5.48 5.08 11.58
CA THR A 116 -5.18 6.50 11.43
C THR A 116 -3.69 6.70 11.70
N CYS A 117 -2.96 7.27 10.74
CA CYS A 117 -1.53 7.56 10.88
C CYS A 117 -1.25 9.06 10.80
N ARG A 118 -0.26 9.51 11.58
CA ARG A 118 0.15 10.92 11.67
C ARG A 118 1.65 11.07 11.42
N ILE A 119 2.03 12.20 10.84
CA ILE A 119 3.43 12.62 10.71
C ILE A 119 3.56 14.07 11.19
N GLY A 120 4.44 14.30 12.16
CA GLY A 120 4.60 15.63 12.78
C GLY A 120 3.30 16.15 13.38
N GLY A 121 2.51 15.27 13.99
CA GLY A 121 1.24 15.62 14.65
C GLY A 121 0.05 15.88 13.73
N ARG A 122 0.19 15.81 12.39
CA ARG A 122 -0.92 15.93 11.41
C ARG A 122 -1.26 14.57 10.82
N SER A 123 -2.53 14.27 10.56
CA SER A 123 -2.89 13.01 9.90
C SER A 123 -2.37 13.00 8.47
N ILE A 124 -2.01 11.80 7.99
CA ILE A 124 -1.56 11.62 6.61
C ILE A 124 -2.69 11.97 5.63
N GLY A 125 -3.93 11.60 5.94
CA GLY A 125 -5.09 12.00 5.13
C GLY A 125 -5.22 13.53 4.99
N ASP A 126 -5.06 14.28 6.09
CA ASP A 126 -5.08 15.74 6.05
C ASP A 126 -3.91 16.34 5.27
N LEU A 127 -2.73 15.72 5.34
CA LEU A 127 -1.57 16.12 4.54
C LEU A 127 -1.82 15.89 3.04
N LEU A 128 -2.44 14.78 2.67
CA LEU A 128 -2.82 14.46 1.29
C LEU A 128 -3.84 15.45 0.74
N LYS A 129 -4.92 15.72 1.50
CA LYS A 129 -5.94 16.71 1.13
C LYS A 129 -5.33 18.11 0.96
N ALA A 130 -4.48 18.53 1.89
CA ALA A 130 -3.79 19.83 1.80
C ALA A 130 -2.82 19.89 0.60
N GLY A 131 -2.27 18.76 0.17
CA GLY A 131 -1.43 18.63 -1.01
C GLY A 131 -2.19 18.57 -2.34
N GLY A 132 -3.53 18.61 -2.32
CA GLY A 132 -4.36 18.52 -3.51
C GLY A 132 -4.53 17.09 -4.06
N SER A 133 -4.22 16.06 -3.27
CA SER A 133 -4.52 14.68 -3.65
C SER A 133 -6.04 14.47 -3.69
N ILE A 134 -6.48 13.58 -4.56
CA ILE A 134 -7.91 13.32 -4.80
C ILE A 134 -8.37 12.07 -4.06
N GLU A 135 -9.59 12.12 -3.54
CA GLU A 135 -10.31 10.95 -3.06
C GLU A 135 -11.26 10.42 -4.14
N GLY A 136 -11.71 9.18 -3.98
CA GLY A 136 -12.60 8.49 -4.93
C GLY A 136 -12.38 6.99 -5.01
N GLY A 137 -11.56 6.42 -4.13
CA GLY A 137 -11.30 4.99 -4.02
C GLY A 137 -12.43 4.18 -3.43
N ASN A 138 -12.19 2.87 -3.32
CA ASN A 138 -13.13 1.95 -2.71
C ASN A 138 -13.46 2.33 -1.25
N GLY A 139 -14.74 2.50 -0.95
CA GLY A 139 -15.23 2.92 0.38
C GLY A 139 -15.34 4.44 0.57
N TYR A 140 -14.96 5.24 -0.43
CA TYR A 140 -15.22 6.68 -0.41
C TYR A 140 -16.73 6.95 -0.30
N GLY A 141 -17.12 7.87 0.58
CA GLY A 141 -18.53 8.20 0.86
C GLY A 141 -19.25 7.23 1.80
N GLN A 142 -18.68 6.07 2.15
CA GLN A 142 -19.27 5.14 3.13
C GLN A 142 -18.95 5.50 4.59
N GLY A 143 -18.00 6.42 4.83
CA GLY A 143 -17.60 6.89 6.16
C GLY A 143 -18.44 8.04 6.75
N LYS A 144 -19.67 8.28 6.24
CA LYS A 144 -20.63 9.27 6.78
C LYS A 144 -21.75 8.63 7.62
N GLN A 145 -21.51 7.49 8.24
CA GLN A 145 -22.43 6.85 9.18
C GLN A 145 -21.77 6.70 10.55
#